data_AF-A0A4R8WXE0-F1
#
_entry.id   AF-A0A4R8WXE0-F1
#
_cell.length_a   1.000
_cell.length_b   1.000
_cell.length_c   1.000
_cell.angle_alpha   90.00
_cell.angle_beta   90.00
_cell.angle_gamma   90.00
#
_symmetry.space_group_name_H-M   'P 1'
#
loop_
_entity.id
_entity.type
_entity.pdbx_description
1 polymer ?
#
loop_
_entity_poly.entity_id
_entity_poly.type
_entity_poly.pdbx_seq_one_letter_code
_entity_poly.pdbx_strand_id
1 'polypeptide(L)'
;MVDDQLTANRSRLDGAEEALRELCEQVSPPKRTLDYRNYFCARNLDNTDDVARNTPRRAAFYEAVVEYGRAYAQIATELAAAGYSPREAVGIEKEVAYFQELQGELRRVSGDRVAEDSARQTM
;
A
#
# COMPACT_ATOMS: atom_id res chain seq x y z
N MET A 1 -4.88 -9.61 -27.42
CA MET A 1 -5.89 -10.62 -27.03
C MET A 1 -6.32 -10.35 -25.60
N VAL A 2 -7.51 -10.77 -25.18
CA VAL A 2 -8.00 -10.55 -23.80
C VAL A 2 -7.15 -11.33 -22.79
N ASP A 3 -6.71 -12.54 -23.15
CA ASP A 3 -5.90 -13.40 -22.29
C ASP A 3 -4.53 -12.79 -21.92
N ASP A 4 -3.89 -12.08 -22.87
CA ASP A 4 -2.61 -11.40 -22.61
C ASP A 4 -2.79 -10.27 -21.59
N GLN A 5 -3.91 -9.54 -21.68
CA GLN A 5 -4.22 -8.43 -20.77
C GLN A 5 -4.54 -8.93 -19.35
N LEU A 6 -5.31 -10.02 -19.23
CA LEU A 6 -5.61 -10.66 -17.95
C LEU A 6 -4.33 -11.18 -17.28
N THR A 7 -3.46 -11.81 -18.05
CA THR A 7 -2.15 -12.30 -17.56
C THR A 7 -1.27 -11.15 -17.09
N ALA A 8 -1.21 -10.06 -17.85
CA ALA A 8 -0.44 -8.87 -17.47
C ALA A 8 -0.99 -8.19 -16.22
N ASN A 9 -2.31 -8.04 -16.10
CA ASN A 9 -2.96 -7.45 -14.93
C ASN A 9 -2.76 -8.31 -13.67
N ARG A 10 -2.86 -9.63 -13.79
CA ARG A 10 -2.55 -10.57 -12.70
C ARG A 10 -1.11 -10.43 -12.23
N SER A 11 -0.16 -10.46 -13.16
CA SER A 11 1.27 -10.30 -12.82
C SER A 11 1.57 -8.96 -12.15
N ARG A 12 0.86 -7.89 -12.52
CA ARG A 12 0.99 -6.57 -11.86
C ARG A 12 0.42 -6.60 -10.45
N LEU A 13 -0.74 -7.21 -10.25
CA LEU A 13 -1.34 -7.33 -8.92
C LEU A 13 -0.44 -8.12 -7.97
N ASP A 14 -0.01 -9.31 -8.41
CA ASP A 14 0.84 -10.21 -7.62
C ASP A 14 2.19 -9.54 -7.30
N GLY A 15 2.81 -8.87 -8.28
CA GLY A 15 4.07 -8.15 -8.09
C GLY A 15 3.94 -6.94 -7.16
N ALA A 16 2.83 -6.20 -7.22
CA ALA A 16 2.58 -5.08 -6.32
C ALA A 16 2.32 -5.55 -4.87
N GLU A 17 1.59 -6.67 -4.70
CA GLU A 17 1.40 -7.32 -3.40
C GLU A 17 2.74 -7.74 -2.79
N GLU A 18 3.58 -8.43 -3.58
CA GLU A 18 4.89 -8.91 -3.14
C GLU A 18 5.81 -7.76 -2.72
N ALA A 19 5.93 -6.72 -3.55
CA ALA A 19 6.73 -5.53 -3.24
C ALA A 19 6.26 -4.82 -1.96
N LEU A 20 4.95 -4.71 -1.76
CA LEU A 20 4.39 -4.14 -0.53
C LEU A 20 4.71 -5.01 0.69
N ARG A 21 4.61 -6.33 0.57
CA ARG A 21 4.91 -7.28 1.66
C ARG A 21 6.39 -7.30 2.02
N GLU A 22 7.28 -7.18 1.04
CA GLU A 22 8.73 -7.08 1.24
C GLU A 22 9.08 -5.89 2.15
N LEU A 23 8.50 -4.71 1.87
CA LEU A 23 8.66 -3.52 2.71
C LEU A 23 8.17 -3.75 4.15
N CYS A 24 7.24 -4.66 4.35
CA CYS A 24 6.64 -4.99 5.64
C CYS A 24 7.32 -6.17 6.35
N GLU A 25 8.33 -6.82 5.77
CA GLU A 25 8.98 -7.98 6.37
C GLU A 25 9.66 -7.64 7.71
N GLN A 26 10.35 -6.51 7.74
CA GLN A 26 11.12 -6.02 8.87
C GLN A 26 10.27 -5.38 9.98
N VAL A 27 8.94 -5.30 9.79
CA VAL A 27 8.01 -4.87 10.84
C VAL A 27 7.96 -5.96 11.90
N SER A 28 8.24 -5.60 13.16
CA SER A 28 8.26 -6.56 14.25
C SER A 28 6.89 -7.23 14.45
N PRO A 29 6.84 -8.54 14.78
CA PRO A 29 5.59 -9.17 15.19
C PRO A 29 5.04 -8.48 16.44
N PRO A 30 3.71 -8.35 16.59
CA PRO A 30 2.65 -9.03 15.84
C PRO A 30 2.23 -8.38 14.50
N LYS A 31 2.96 -7.37 13.98
CA LYS A 31 2.58 -6.59 12.80
C LYS A 31 1.17 -6.00 12.94
N ARG A 32 0.90 -5.41 14.10
CA ARG A 32 -0.27 -4.56 14.30
C ARG A 32 0.07 -3.13 13.91
N THR A 33 -0.94 -2.30 13.79
CA THR A 33 -0.83 -0.88 13.47
C THR A 33 0.29 -0.15 14.25
N LEU A 34 0.45 -0.43 15.55
CA LEU A 34 1.51 0.17 16.37
C LEU A 34 2.92 -0.23 15.90
N ASP A 35 3.11 -1.47 15.45
CA ASP A 35 4.40 -1.97 14.97
C ASP A 35 4.76 -1.30 13.64
N TYR A 36 3.77 -1.16 12.75
CA TYR A 36 3.88 -0.38 11.52
C TYR A 36 4.23 1.08 11.81
N ARG A 37 3.55 1.71 12.79
CA ARG A 37 3.86 3.07 13.22
C ARG A 37 5.30 3.21 13.71
N ASN A 38 5.73 2.33 14.59
CA ASN A 38 7.07 2.38 15.16
C ASN A 38 8.14 2.21 14.07
N TYR A 39 7.87 1.34 13.10
CA TYR A 39 8.76 1.08 11.98
C TYR A 39 8.73 2.23 10.96
N PHE A 40 7.60 2.60 10.38
CA PHE A 40 7.55 3.59 9.30
C PHE A 40 7.63 5.05 9.77
N CYS A 41 7.18 5.37 10.99
CA CYS A 41 7.24 6.73 11.52
C CYS A 41 8.43 6.88 12.48
N ALA A 42 8.22 6.55 13.75
CA ALA A 42 9.23 6.43 14.81
C ALA A 42 8.50 5.99 16.09
N ARG A 43 9.24 5.36 17.02
CA ARG A 43 8.72 5.11 18.37
C ARG A 43 8.56 6.42 19.17
N ASN A 44 9.47 7.37 18.96
CA ASN A 44 9.40 8.73 19.50
C ASN A 44 9.49 9.73 18.35
N LEU A 45 8.42 10.49 18.11
CA LEU A 45 8.36 11.49 17.04
C LEU A 45 9.17 12.77 17.34
N ASP A 46 9.56 12.98 18.60
CA ASP A 46 10.44 14.09 18.98
C ASP A 46 11.90 13.82 18.59
N ASN A 47 12.25 12.57 18.26
CA ASN A 47 13.56 12.24 17.72
C ASN A 47 13.60 12.51 16.21
N THR A 48 13.96 13.73 15.84
CA THR A 48 14.00 14.19 14.44
C THR A 48 14.94 13.37 13.56
N ASP A 49 16.01 12.80 14.12
CA ASP A 49 16.97 11.98 13.38
C ASP A 49 16.34 10.63 12.97
N ASP A 50 15.61 9.99 13.89
CA ASP A 50 14.87 8.75 13.57
C ASP A 50 13.76 9.02 12.56
N VAL A 51 13.02 10.12 12.73
CA VAL A 51 11.96 10.52 11.79
C VAL A 51 12.53 10.74 10.39
N ALA A 52 13.65 11.46 10.28
CA ALA A 52 14.32 11.70 9.00
C ALA A 52 14.79 10.39 8.35
N ARG A 53 15.43 9.50 9.11
CA ARG A 53 15.88 8.18 8.61
C ARG A 53 14.75 7.29 8.14
N ASN A 54 13.58 7.38 8.77
CA ASN A 54 12.42 6.56 8.43
C ASN A 54 11.58 7.13 7.28
N THR A 55 11.80 8.40 6.91
CA THR A 55 10.98 9.10 5.89
C THR A 55 11.10 8.48 4.50
N PRO A 56 12.29 8.14 3.97
CA PRO A 56 12.41 7.45 2.67
C PRO A 56 11.69 6.10 2.66
N ARG A 57 11.80 5.34 3.75
CA ARG A 57 11.12 4.05 3.92
C ARG A 57 9.60 4.21 3.94
N ARG A 58 9.09 5.23 4.64
CA ARG A 58 7.66 5.55 4.69
C ARG A 58 7.13 5.99 3.33
N ALA A 59 7.90 6.77 2.58
CA ALA A 59 7.56 7.16 1.21
C ALA A 59 7.45 5.94 0.28
N ALA A 60 8.42 5.02 0.33
CA ALA A 60 8.37 3.77 -0.45
C ALA A 60 7.12 2.92 -0.10
N PHE A 61 6.76 2.82 1.18
CA PHE A 61 5.52 2.17 1.59
C PHE A 61 4.28 2.86 1.01
N TYR A 62 4.23 4.20 1.02
CA TYR A 62 3.10 4.93 0.43
C TYR A 62 2.95 4.68 -1.07
N GLU A 63 4.06 4.65 -1.81
CA GLU A 63 4.07 4.37 -3.23
C GLU A 63 3.60 2.94 -3.51
N ALA A 64 4.09 1.96 -2.76
CA ALA A 64 3.68 0.56 -2.89
C ALA A 64 2.19 0.34 -2.61
N VAL A 65 1.63 1.00 -1.59
CA VAL A 65 0.18 0.94 -1.31
C VAL A 65 -0.65 1.54 -2.46
N VAL A 66 -0.20 2.65 -3.03
CA VAL A 66 -0.87 3.27 -4.19
C VAL A 66 -0.82 2.35 -5.40
N GLU A 67 0.34 1.75 -5.69
CA GLU A 67 0.49 0.83 -6.81
C GLU A 67 -0.36 -0.43 -6.64
N TYR A 68 -0.38 -1.02 -5.43
CA TYR A 68 -1.22 -2.19 -5.15
C TYR A 68 -2.71 -1.88 -5.33
N GLY A 69 -3.18 -0.72 -4.82
CA GLY A 69 -4.55 -0.27 -5.03
C GLY A 69 -4.90 -0.04 -6.51
N ARG A 70 -3.96 0.50 -7.30
CA ARG A 70 -4.14 0.70 -8.75
C ARG A 70 -4.17 -0.62 -9.51
N ALA A 71 -3.25 -1.53 -9.23
CA ALA A 71 -3.21 -2.86 -9.83
C ALA A 71 -4.49 -3.63 -9.54
N TYR A 72 -5.00 -3.56 -8.30
CA TYR A 72 -6.29 -4.13 -7.93
C TYR A 72 -7.45 -3.52 -8.73
N ALA A 73 -7.53 -2.19 -8.81
CA ALA A 73 -8.61 -1.53 -9.56
C ALA A 73 -8.62 -1.91 -11.05
N GLN A 74 -7.47 -2.25 -11.65
CA GLN A 74 -7.37 -2.71 -13.03
C GLN A 74 -7.91 -4.12 -13.28
N ILE A 75 -8.05 -4.95 -12.24
CA ILE A 75 -8.43 -6.37 -12.36
C ILE A 75 -9.63 -6.78 -11.49
N ALA A 76 -10.13 -5.89 -10.62
CA ALA A 76 -11.13 -6.21 -9.60
C ALA A 76 -12.37 -6.94 -10.13
N THR A 77 -12.88 -6.55 -11.29
CA THR A 77 -14.06 -7.18 -11.92
C THR A 77 -13.74 -8.47 -12.68
N GLU A 78 -12.46 -8.77 -12.86
CA GLU A 78 -11.93 -9.87 -13.69
C GLU A 78 -11.10 -10.87 -12.88
N LEU A 79 -11.04 -10.76 -11.55
CA LEU A 79 -10.24 -11.66 -10.69
C LEU A 79 -10.54 -13.13 -10.94
N ALA A 80 -11.82 -13.50 -11.08
CA ALA A 80 -12.19 -14.88 -11.40
C ALA A 80 -11.70 -15.32 -12.79
N ALA A 81 -11.80 -14.44 -13.80
CA ALA A 81 -11.33 -14.70 -15.16
C ALA A 81 -9.79 -14.77 -15.24
N ALA A 82 -9.10 -14.02 -14.38
CA ALA A 82 -7.65 -14.07 -14.22
C ALA A 82 -7.18 -15.30 -13.41
N GLY A 83 -8.10 -16.13 -12.90
CA GLY A 83 -7.79 -17.39 -12.24
C GLY A 83 -7.59 -17.30 -10.72
N TYR A 84 -8.08 -16.24 -10.07
CA TYR A 84 -8.19 -16.18 -8.62
C TYR A 84 -9.46 -16.90 -8.14
N SER A 85 -9.34 -17.66 -7.07
CA SER A 85 -10.49 -18.25 -6.38
C SER A 85 -11.34 -17.16 -5.69
N PRO A 86 -12.63 -17.42 -5.39
CA PRO A 86 -13.46 -16.49 -4.64
C PRO A 86 -12.87 -16.11 -3.27
N ARG A 87 -12.14 -17.04 -2.64
CA ARG A 87 -11.47 -16.79 -1.36
C ARG A 87 -10.29 -15.83 -1.52
N GLU A 88 -9.47 -16.01 -2.55
CA GLU A 88 -8.35 -15.11 -2.85
C GLU A 88 -8.86 -13.72 -3.20
N ALA A 89 -9.89 -13.61 -4.05
CA ALA A 89 -10.48 -12.33 -4.42
C ALA A 89 -10.95 -11.50 -3.21
N VAL A 90 -11.67 -12.15 -2.28
CA VAL A 90 -12.10 -11.50 -1.02
C VAL A 90 -10.91 -11.17 -0.11
N GLY A 91 -9.86 -12.00 -0.13
CA GLY A 91 -8.62 -11.76 0.61
C GLY A 91 -7.90 -10.52 0.13
N ILE A 92 -7.68 -10.43 -1.19
CA ILE A 92 -7.02 -9.30 -1.87
C ILE A 92 -7.77 -8.00 -1.60
N GLU A 93 -9.11 -7.99 -1.78
CA GLU A 93 -9.92 -6.78 -1.54
C GLU A 93 -9.74 -6.26 -0.10
N LYS A 94 -9.78 -7.16 0.88
CA LYS A 94 -9.57 -6.81 2.30
C LYS A 94 -8.15 -6.32 2.58
N GLU A 95 -7.16 -6.93 1.95
CA GLU A 95 -5.76 -6.56 2.12
C GLU A 95 -5.48 -5.17 1.53
N VAL A 96 -5.98 -4.89 0.33
CA VAL A 96 -5.91 -3.56 -0.30
C VAL A 96 -6.53 -2.50 0.62
N ALA A 97 -7.75 -2.74 1.13
CA ALA A 97 -8.43 -1.82 2.02
C ALA A 97 -7.63 -1.58 3.32
N TYR A 98 -7.14 -2.66 3.95
CA TYR A 98 -6.32 -2.60 5.15
C TYR A 98 -5.08 -1.73 4.96
N PHE A 99 -4.33 -1.92 3.88
CA PHE A 99 -3.11 -1.15 3.63
C PHE A 99 -3.38 0.33 3.29
N GLN A 100 -4.50 0.63 2.63
CA GLN A 100 -4.94 2.02 2.40
C GLN A 100 -5.30 2.73 3.71
N GLU A 101 -6.01 2.04 4.62
CA GLU A 101 -6.31 2.56 5.96
C GLU A 101 -5.02 2.80 6.76
N LEU A 102 -4.10 1.83 6.73
CA LEU A 102 -2.80 1.92 7.40
C LEU A 102 -1.97 3.09 6.83
N GLN A 103 -1.91 3.27 5.52
CA GLN A 103 -1.28 4.43 4.89
C GLN A 103 -1.87 5.74 5.43
N GLY A 104 -3.19 5.85 5.53
CA GLY A 104 -3.87 7.03 6.07
C GLY A 104 -3.53 7.29 7.54
N GLU A 105 -3.39 6.23 8.35
CA GLU A 105 -2.92 6.36 9.73
C GLU A 105 -1.47 6.83 9.82
N LEU A 106 -0.56 6.20 9.08
CA LEU A 106 0.86 6.57 9.11
C LEU A 106 1.08 8.03 8.70
N ARG A 107 0.34 8.52 7.69
CA ARG A 107 0.37 9.94 7.29
C ARG A 107 -0.09 10.87 8.41
N ARG A 108 -1.18 10.52 9.10
CA ARG A 108 -1.68 11.30 10.24
C ARG A 108 -0.66 11.34 11.38
N VAL A 109 -0.01 10.22 11.66
CA VAL A 109 0.98 10.11 12.74
C VAL A 109 2.28 10.86 12.40
N SER A 110 2.79 10.75 11.17
CA SER A 110 4.01 11.44 10.76
C SER A 110 3.83 12.94 10.55
N GLY A 111 2.57 13.39 10.38
CA GLY A 111 2.28 14.77 10.00
C GLY A 111 2.62 15.07 8.54
N ASP A 112 2.87 14.04 7.72
CA ASP A 112 3.08 14.21 6.28
C ASP A 112 1.81 14.85 5.70
N ARG A 113 1.95 16.08 5.19
CA ARG A 113 0.84 16.75 4.54
C ARG A 113 0.47 15.95 3.28
N VAL A 114 -0.81 15.60 3.15
CA VAL A 114 -1.38 15.34 1.84
C VAL A 114 -1.16 16.66 1.10
N ALA A 115 -0.25 16.68 0.12
CA ALA A 115 -0.42 17.63 -0.96
C ALA A 115 -1.82 17.28 -1.49
N GLU A 116 -2.81 18.10 -1.15
CA GLU A 116 -4.07 18.10 -1.88
C GLU A 116 -3.65 18.09 -3.34
N ASP A 117 -4.00 17.01 -4.04
CA ASP A 117 -3.85 16.94 -5.47
C ASP A 117 -4.42 18.27 -6.00
N SER A 118 -3.56 19.09 -6.60
CA SER A 118 -3.90 20.40 -7.15
C SER A 118 -4.81 20.19 -8.37
N ALA A 119 -6.01 19.68 -8.13
CA ALA A 119 -7.13 19.58 -9.03
C ALA A 119 -8.30 20.37 -8.42
N ARG A 120 -8.02 21.63 -8.05
CA ARG A 120 -9.05 22.67 -8.07
C ARG A 120 -8.82 23.51 -9.32
N GLN A 121 -9.72 23.29 -10.28
CA GLN A 121 -10.24 24.22 -11.28
C GLN A 121 -9.69 25.65 -11.20
N THR A 122 -9.12 26.12 -12.32
CA THR A 122 -9.05 27.50 -12.87
C THR A 122 -8.01 27.38 -14.01
N MET A 123 -8.32 27.41 -15.32
CA MET A 123 -9.33 28.11 -16.12
C MET A 123 -9.79 27.24 -17.30
#